data_AF-A0A7V0Y4T5-F1
#
_entry.id   AF-A0A7V0Y4T5-F1
#
_cell.length_a   1.000
_cell.length_b   1.000
_cell.length_c   1.000
_cell.angle_alpha   90.00
_cell.angle_beta   90.00
_cell.angle_gamma   90.00
#
_symmetry.space_group_name_H-M   'P 1'
#
loop_
_entity.id
_entity.type
_entity.pdbx_description
1 polymer ?
#
loop_
_entity_poly.entity_id
_entity_poly.type
_entity_poly.pdbx_seq_one_letter_code
_entity_poly.pdbx_strand_id
1 'polypeptide(L)'
;MERLLDRRPPGPDGRAALSRAIRRPADWRPSDQLGPFHPSGAVAASRAFARLFLAPGVGHCAGGVGPNPVGAFDAVVKWVENGVAPDTLPAARNLGNGTVRTRPLCAYPKTAQWSGVGSPDDASSFVCVDGKHDPRDFMIGGPRSN
;
A
#
# COMPACT_ATOMS: atom_id res chain seq x y z
N MET A 1 -0.44 34.65 -49.14
CA MET A 1 0.41 33.76 -49.97
C MET A 1 1.33 33.00 -49.02
N GLU A 2 0.77 31.93 -48.46
CA GLU A 2 1.28 31.12 -47.36
C GLU A 2 2.55 30.36 -47.73
N ARG A 3 3.52 30.34 -46.80
CA ARG A 3 4.70 29.47 -46.88
C ARG A 3 4.28 28.05 -46.51
N LEU A 4 4.28 27.24 -47.55
CA LEU A 4 4.02 25.82 -47.63
C LEU A 4 4.84 25.02 -46.59
N LEU A 5 4.10 24.23 -45.82
CA LEU A 5 4.53 23.27 -44.81
C LEU A 5 5.54 22.27 -45.37
N ASP A 6 6.66 22.10 -44.68
CA ASP A 6 7.61 20.99 -44.82
C ASP A 6 6.91 19.67 -44.45
N ARG A 7 6.25 19.06 -45.45
CA ARG A 7 5.61 17.75 -45.33
C ARG A 7 6.60 16.68 -45.76
N ARG A 8 7.22 16.04 -44.78
CA ARG A 8 8.02 14.81 -44.96
C ARG A 8 7.16 13.75 -45.69
N PRO A 9 7.69 13.05 -46.72
CA PRO A 9 6.90 12.09 -47.50
C PRO A 9 6.46 10.89 -46.63
N PRO A 10 5.28 10.31 -46.89
CA PRO A 10 4.78 9.14 -46.18
C PRO A 10 5.61 7.88 -46.52
N GLY A 11 5.86 7.04 -45.52
CA GLY A 11 6.44 5.72 -45.71
C GLY A 11 5.50 4.77 -46.46
N PRO A 12 6.00 3.62 -46.96
CA PRO A 12 5.33 2.76 -47.94
C PRO A 12 4.01 2.12 -47.47
N ASP A 13 3.61 2.29 -46.20
CA ASP A 13 2.51 1.53 -45.60
C ASP A 13 1.31 2.42 -45.19
N GLY A 14 1.29 3.70 -45.57
CA GLY A 14 0.12 4.58 -45.43
C GLY A 14 -0.43 4.81 -44.01
N ARG A 15 0.24 4.30 -42.97
CA ARG A 15 -0.15 4.47 -41.56
C ARG A 15 0.58 5.66 -40.96
N ALA A 16 -0.17 6.73 -40.68
CA ALA A 16 0.29 7.80 -39.81
C ALA A 16 0.70 7.19 -38.45
N ALA A 17 1.97 7.26 -38.10
CA ALA A 17 2.48 6.81 -36.82
C ALA A 17 1.99 7.77 -35.71
N LEU A 18 0.79 7.51 -35.17
CA LEU A 18 0.34 8.10 -33.90
C LEU A 18 1.02 7.37 -32.74
N SER A 19 2.35 7.39 -32.71
CA SER A 19 3.10 7.01 -31.51
C SER A 19 3.26 8.24 -30.65
N ARG A 20 2.16 8.69 -30.00
CA ARG A 20 2.30 9.51 -28.80
C ARG A 20 2.73 8.55 -27.69
N ALA A 21 4.03 8.30 -27.62
CA ALA A 21 4.62 7.62 -26.48
C ALA A 21 4.18 8.38 -25.23
N ILE A 22 3.51 7.69 -24.31
CA ILE A 22 3.37 8.16 -22.93
C ILE A 22 4.80 8.42 -22.47
N ARG A 23 5.18 9.70 -22.34
CA ARG A 23 6.52 10.07 -21.90
C ARG A 23 6.72 9.44 -20.53
N ARG A 24 7.65 8.47 -20.44
CA ARG A 24 8.08 7.92 -19.16
C ARG A 24 8.61 9.08 -18.32
N PRO A 25 8.21 9.19 -17.04
CA PRO A 25 8.74 10.22 -16.17
C PRO A 25 10.26 10.01 -16.02
N ALA A 26 11.00 11.09 -15.80
CA ALA A 26 12.46 11.14 -15.89
C ALA A 26 13.18 10.24 -14.86
N ASP A 27 12.45 9.69 -13.91
CA ASP A 27 12.88 8.80 -12.83
C ASP A 27 12.64 7.31 -13.12
N TRP A 28 12.06 6.96 -14.27
CA TRP A 28 11.82 5.57 -14.65
C TRP A 28 13.15 4.83 -14.87
N ARG A 29 13.54 3.97 -13.93
CA ARG A 29 14.75 3.16 -14.03
C ARG A 29 14.52 1.93 -14.92
N PRO A 30 15.36 1.74 -15.95
CA PRO A 30 15.40 0.51 -16.73
C PRO A 30 15.59 -0.73 -15.83
N SER A 31 14.90 -1.83 -16.17
CA SER A 31 14.89 -3.07 -15.39
C SER A 31 16.26 -3.75 -15.26
N ASP A 32 17.22 -3.37 -16.10
CA ASP A 32 18.63 -3.76 -16.07
C ASP A 32 19.47 -3.01 -15.03
N GLN A 33 18.95 -1.94 -14.41
CA GLN A 33 19.60 -1.21 -13.32
C GLN A 33 19.04 -1.54 -11.93
N LEU A 34 18.19 -2.56 -11.83
CA LEU A 34 17.83 -3.13 -10.54
C LEU A 34 19.00 -4.01 -10.09
N GLY A 35 19.74 -3.54 -9.08
CA GLY A 35 20.70 -4.37 -8.35
C GLY A 35 20.04 -5.64 -7.80
N PRO A 36 20.79 -6.55 -7.15
CA PRO A 36 20.22 -7.78 -6.62
C PRO A 36 18.95 -7.49 -5.83
N PHE A 37 17.88 -8.25 -6.09
CA PHE A 37 16.61 -8.16 -5.36
C PHE A 37 16.86 -8.43 -3.88
N HIS A 38 17.18 -7.38 -3.13
CA HIS A 38 17.13 -7.41 -1.68
C HIS A 38 15.65 -7.37 -1.30
N PRO A 39 15.09 -8.43 -0.69
CA PRO A 39 13.65 -8.50 -0.37
C PRO A 39 13.19 -7.31 0.48
N SER A 40 14.06 -6.79 1.34
CA SER A 40 13.81 -5.57 2.14
C SER A 40 13.75 -4.29 1.31
N GLY A 41 14.52 -4.22 0.21
CA GLY A 41 14.55 -3.08 -0.71
C GLY A 41 13.29 -3.00 -1.58
N ALA A 42 12.70 -4.14 -1.93
CA ALA A 42 11.45 -4.20 -2.69
C ALA A 42 10.26 -3.63 -1.90
N VAL A 43 10.16 -3.94 -0.60
CA VAL A 43 9.12 -3.36 0.29
C VAL A 43 9.35 -1.86 0.48
N ALA A 44 10.59 -1.43 0.69
CA ALA A 44 10.89 0.00 0.84
C ALA A 44 10.55 0.79 -0.44
N ALA A 45 10.89 0.28 -1.61
CA ALA A 45 10.59 0.90 -2.90
C ALA A 45 9.08 0.92 -3.20
N SER A 46 8.35 -0.14 -2.87
CA SER A 46 6.91 -0.22 -3.15
C SER A 46 6.08 0.74 -2.30
N ARG A 47 6.51 1.07 -1.07
CA ARG A 47 5.78 1.96 -0.15
C ARG A 47 5.50 3.37 -0.69
N ALA A 48 6.21 3.79 -1.73
CA ALA A 48 5.94 5.04 -2.46
C ALA A 48 4.61 5.02 -3.24
N PHE A 49 4.12 3.84 -3.65
CA PHE A 49 2.91 3.70 -4.48
C PHE A 49 1.95 2.59 -4.02
N ALA A 50 2.40 1.65 -3.19
CA ALA A 50 1.61 0.54 -2.67
C ALA A 50 1.92 0.32 -1.18
N ARG A 51 0.88 0.20 -0.36
CA ARG A 51 1.00 -0.11 1.07
C ARG A 51 0.06 -1.25 1.43
N LEU A 52 0.57 -2.21 2.20
CA LEU A 52 -0.20 -3.33 2.73
C LEU A 52 -0.60 -3.05 4.17
N PHE A 53 -1.86 -3.31 4.50
CA PHE A 53 -2.40 -3.22 5.85
C PHE A 53 -3.02 -4.56 6.21
N LEU A 54 -2.45 -5.24 7.19
CA LEU A 54 -3.00 -6.49 7.71
C LEU A 54 -4.07 -6.18 8.76
N ALA A 55 -5.19 -6.89 8.71
CA ALA A 55 -6.30 -6.75 9.67
C ALA A 55 -6.47 -8.05 10.48
N PRO A 56 -5.73 -8.23 11.59
CA PRO A 56 -5.79 -9.45 12.39
C PRO A 56 -7.20 -9.74 12.90
N GLY A 57 -7.64 -10.99 12.71
CA GLY A 57 -8.96 -11.45 13.17
C GLY A 57 -10.13 -11.07 12.27
N VAL A 58 -9.91 -10.34 11.18
CA VAL A 58 -10.92 -10.12 10.13
C VAL A 58 -11.01 -11.35 9.24
N GLY A 59 -12.23 -11.75 8.89
CA GLY A 59 -12.50 -12.86 7.99
C GLY A 59 -12.23 -12.54 6.52
N HIS A 60 -12.68 -13.41 5.61
CA HIS A 60 -12.66 -13.11 4.18
C HIS A 60 -13.56 -11.90 3.90
N CYS A 61 -12.94 -10.80 3.43
CA CYS A 61 -13.54 -9.49 3.19
C CYS A 61 -14.03 -8.73 4.43
N ALA A 62 -14.78 -9.39 5.32
CA ALA A 62 -15.35 -8.76 6.50
C ALA A 62 -15.63 -9.76 7.64
N GLY A 63 -16.12 -9.24 8.76
CA GLY A 63 -16.55 -10.03 9.92
C GLY A 63 -15.37 -10.53 10.76
N GLY A 64 -15.52 -11.69 11.38
CA GLY A 64 -14.54 -12.26 12.29
C GLY A 64 -14.51 -11.60 13.68
N VAL A 65 -13.47 -11.91 14.44
CA VAL A 65 -13.26 -11.42 15.81
C VAL A 65 -12.52 -10.07 15.86
N GLY A 66 -11.94 -9.67 14.73
CA GLY A 66 -11.11 -8.47 14.59
C GLY A 66 -11.86 -7.22 14.09
N PRO A 67 -11.30 -6.02 14.31
CA PRO A 67 -11.80 -4.77 13.72
C PRO A 67 -11.64 -4.73 12.20
N ASN A 68 -12.72 -4.42 11.49
CA ASN A 68 -12.75 -4.32 10.03
C ASN A 68 -12.23 -2.95 9.59
N PRO A 69 -11.45 -2.84 8.50
CA PRO A 69 -11.03 -1.55 7.96
C PRO A 69 -12.24 -0.65 7.64
N VAL A 70 -12.12 0.64 7.97
CA VAL A 70 -13.13 1.65 7.64
C VAL A 70 -12.46 2.79 6.85
N GLY A 71 -13.17 3.39 5.90
CA GLY A 71 -12.65 4.54 5.12
C GLY A 71 -11.45 4.23 4.21
N ALA A 72 -11.23 2.96 3.85
CA ALA A 72 -10.10 2.57 2.99
C ALA A 72 -10.15 3.23 1.60
N PHE A 73 -11.35 3.40 1.03
CA PHE A 73 -11.52 4.08 -0.26
C PHE A 73 -11.11 5.57 -0.18
N ASP A 74 -11.58 6.28 0.84
CA ASP A 74 -11.23 7.69 1.06
C ASP A 74 -9.72 7.88 1.27
N ALA A 75 -9.06 6.90 1.91
CA ALA A 75 -7.61 6.91 2.06
C ALA A 75 -6.89 6.80 0.71
N VAL A 76 -7.39 5.99 -0.23
CA VAL A 76 -6.85 5.90 -1.59
C VAL A 76 -7.09 7.20 -2.35
N VAL A 77 -8.29 7.78 -2.28
CA VAL A 77 -8.62 9.08 -2.91
C VAL A 77 -7.66 10.17 -2.42
N LYS A 78 -7.49 10.31 -1.10
CA LYS A 78 -6.55 11.28 -0.50
C LYS A 78 -5.10 11.04 -0.93
N TRP A 79 -4.69 9.79 -1.08
CA TRP A 79 -3.35 9.49 -1.54
C TRP A 79 -3.15 9.89 -3.01
N VAL A 80 -4.08 9.50 -3.88
CA VAL A 80 -3.96 9.76 -5.33
C VAL A 80 -4.11 11.24 -5.65
N GLU A 81 -5.09 11.93 -5.05
CA GLU A 81 -5.42 13.31 -5.40
C GLU A 81 -4.59 14.33 -4.64
N ASN A 82 -4.22 14.03 -3.38
CA ASN A 82 -3.55 14.99 -2.50
C ASN A 82 -2.13 14.57 -2.09
N GLY A 83 -1.65 13.41 -2.57
CA GLY A 83 -0.34 12.88 -2.21
C GLY A 83 -0.24 12.40 -0.75
N VAL A 84 -1.36 12.25 -0.04
CA VAL A 84 -1.38 11.88 1.38
C VAL A 84 -1.44 10.36 1.54
N ALA A 85 -0.29 9.71 1.56
CA ALA A 85 -0.19 8.27 1.77
C ALA A 85 -0.50 7.89 3.23
N PRO A 86 -1.41 6.93 3.49
CA PRO A 86 -1.79 6.58 4.85
C PRO A 86 -0.68 5.77 5.55
N ASP A 87 -0.19 6.22 6.71
CA ASP A 87 0.70 5.40 7.56
C ASP A 87 -0.10 4.39 8.41
N THR A 88 -1.38 4.70 8.63
CA THR A 88 -2.35 3.84 9.30
C THR A 88 -3.70 3.89 8.59
N LEU A 89 -4.45 2.78 8.62
CA LEU A 89 -5.86 2.74 8.26
C LEU A 89 -6.71 2.49 9.52
N PRO A 90 -7.80 3.25 9.75
CA PRO A 90 -8.68 2.99 10.88
C PRO A 90 -9.46 1.70 10.67
N ALA A 91 -9.70 0.97 11.75
CA ALA A 91 -10.55 -0.21 11.77
C ALA A 91 -11.45 -0.24 13.00
N ALA A 92 -12.66 -0.78 12.85
CA ALA A 92 -13.68 -0.82 13.89
C ALA A 92 -14.46 -2.14 13.92
N ARG A 93 -14.95 -2.52 15.11
CA ARG A 93 -15.90 -3.61 15.30
C ARG A 93 -16.85 -3.28 16.46
N ASN A 94 -18.14 -3.40 16.20
CA ASN A 94 -19.16 -3.38 17.24
C ASN A 94 -19.12 -4.69 18.04
N LEU A 95 -19.05 -4.61 19.37
CA LEU A 95 -18.97 -5.79 20.24
C LEU A 95 -20.35 -6.34 20.65
N GLY A 96 -21.43 -5.66 20.28
CA GLY A 96 -22.81 -6.07 20.57
C GLY A 96 -23.36 -5.59 21.92
N ASN A 97 -22.50 -5.09 22.80
CA ASN A 97 -22.84 -4.51 24.11
C ASN A 97 -22.84 -2.96 24.09
N GLY A 98 -22.90 -2.34 22.91
CA GLY A 98 -22.77 -0.90 22.73
C GLY A 98 -21.33 -0.39 22.64
N THR A 99 -20.32 -1.21 22.96
CA THR A 99 -18.90 -0.84 22.81
C THR A 99 -18.44 -1.03 21.36
N VAL A 100 -17.67 -0.06 20.86
CA VAL A 100 -16.97 -0.16 19.58
C VAL A 100 -15.48 -0.33 19.85
N ARG A 101 -14.92 -1.45 19.41
CA ARG A 101 -13.47 -1.67 19.47
C ARG A 101 -12.81 -1.12 18.22
N THR A 102 -11.82 -0.26 18.38
CA THR A 102 -11.09 0.41 17.30
C THR A 102 -9.61 0.04 17.28
N ARG A 103 -9.01 -0.04 16.10
CA ARG A 103 -7.57 -0.30 15.92
C ARG A 103 -6.98 0.55 14.81
N PRO A 104 -5.73 1.02 14.95
CA PRO A 104 -4.95 1.51 13.83
C PRO A 104 -4.33 0.31 13.10
N LEU A 105 -4.76 0.02 11.88
CA LEU A 105 -4.03 -0.93 11.02
C LEU A 105 -2.76 -0.24 10.54
N CYS A 106 -1.60 -0.79 10.89
CA CYS A 106 -0.32 -0.21 10.55
C CYS A 106 0.12 -0.62 9.14
N ALA A 107 0.81 0.27 8.43
CA ALA A 107 1.45 -0.08 7.17
C ALA A 107 2.56 -1.14 7.43
N TYR A 108 2.47 -2.27 6.73
CA TYR A 108 3.44 -3.37 6.81
C TYR A 108 4.88 -2.86 6.57
N PRO A 109 5.90 -3.36 7.32
CA PRO A 109 5.87 -4.50 8.25
C PRO A 109 5.45 -4.16 9.69
N LYS A 110 5.00 -2.95 9.96
CA LYS A 110 4.62 -2.56 11.32
C LYS A 110 3.33 -3.25 11.76
N THR A 111 3.21 -3.48 13.06
CA THR A 111 2.01 -4.01 13.70
C THR A 111 1.55 -3.09 14.83
N ALA A 112 0.25 -3.09 15.11
CA ALA A 112 -0.31 -2.32 16.22
C ALA A 112 -0.04 -3.03 17.54
N GLN A 113 0.70 -2.39 18.43
CA GLN A 113 0.96 -2.89 19.78
C GLN A 113 0.26 -1.98 20.79
N TRP A 114 -0.46 -2.59 21.73
CA TRP A 114 -1.05 -1.85 22.84
C TRP A 114 0.06 -1.28 23.72
N SER A 115 -0.05 -0.02 24.10
CA SER A 115 0.98 0.72 24.85
C SER A 115 1.11 0.28 26.31
N GLY A 116 0.17 -0.53 26.83
CA GLY A 116 0.08 -0.88 28.25
C GLY A 116 -0.75 0.09 29.08
N VAL A 117 -1.17 1.22 28.48
CA VAL A 117 -1.96 2.26 29.15
C VAL A 117 -3.20 2.57 28.30
N GLY A 118 -4.29 2.98 28.96
CA GLY A 118 -5.57 3.27 28.31
C GLY A 118 -6.38 2.02 27.99
N SER A 119 -7.58 2.22 27.43
CA SER A 119 -8.48 1.12 27.11
C SER A 119 -7.90 0.27 25.97
N PRO A 120 -7.90 -1.07 26.09
CA PRO A 120 -7.64 -1.96 24.97
C PRO A 120 -8.68 -1.82 23.85
N ASP A 121 -9.76 -1.07 24.02
CA ASP A 121 -10.81 -0.93 23.01
C ASP A 121 -10.61 0.31 22.12
N ASP A 122 -9.69 1.19 22.52
CA ASP A 122 -9.45 2.46 21.87
C ASP A 122 -8.17 2.42 21.03
N ALA A 123 -8.28 2.87 19.77
CA ALA A 123 -7.15 2.93 18.85
C ALA A 123 -6.03 3.85 19.34
N SER A 124 -6.34 4.88 20.13
CA SER A 124 -5.35 5.81 20.71
C SER A 124 -4.42 5.14 21.73
N SER A 125 -4.80 4.00 22.29
CA SER A 125 -3.98 3.22 23.21
C SER A 125 -2.94 2.35 22.50
N PHE A 126 -2.87 2.40 21.16
CA PHE A 126 -1.98 1.57 20.33
C PHE A 126 -0.94 2.39 19.59
N VAL A 127 0.24 1.81 19.44
CA VAL A 127 1.35 2.37 18.66
C VAL A 127 1.80 1.38 17.59
N CYS A 128 2.16 1.88 16.41
CA CYS A 128 2.72 1.06 15.35
C CYS A 128 4.20 0.80 15.63
N VAL A 129 4.52 -0.43 16.00
CA VAL A 129 5.89 -0.90 16.21
C VAL A 129 6.34 -1.75 15.04
N ASP A 130 7.65 -1.91 14.86
CA ASP A 130 8.15 -2.85 13.85
C ASP A 130 7.66 -4.27 14.19
N GLY A 131 7.08 -4.94 13.20
CA GLY A 131 6.52 -6.27 13.39
C GLY A 131 7.61 -7.24 13.83
N LYS A 132 7.41 -7.90 14.96
CA LYS A 132 8.26 -9.01 15.44
C LYS A 132 8.07 -10.30 14.62
N HIS A 133 7.67 -10.20 13.36
CA HIS A 133 7.62 -11.38 12.50
C HIS A 133 9.01 -11.62 11.96
N ASP A 134 9.62 -12.70 12.43
CA ASP A 134 10.72 -13.32 11.72
C ASP A 134 10.20 -13.68 10.32
N PRO A 135 10.90 -13.36 9.22
CA PRO A 135 10.52 -13.83 7.89
C PRO A 135 10.30 -15.34 7.81
N ARG A 136 10.87 -16.11 8.75
CA ARG A 136 10.68 -17.56 8.90
C ARG A 136 9.33 -17.95 9.51
N ASP A 137 8.62 -17.07 10.22
CA ASP A 137 7.31 -17.36 10.81
C ASP A 137 6.22 -17.58 9.74
N PHE A 138 6.43 -17.07 8.51
CA PHE A 138 5.55 -17.30 7.37
C PHE A 138 5.96 -18.47 6.48
N MET A 139 7.13 -19.07 6.72
CA MET A 139 7.59 -20.26 5.99
C MET A 139 7.01 -21.49 6.66
N ILE A 140 6.30 -22.34 5.91
CA ILE A 140 5.78 -23.62 6.42
C ILE A 140 6.97 -24.44 6.98
N GLY A 141 7.02 -24.60 8.31
CA GLY A 141 8.07 -25.33 9.02
C GLY A 141 9.12 -24.49 9.76
N GLY A 142 9.00 -23.15 9.79
CA GLY A 142 9.87 -22.31 10.61
C GLY A 142 9.65 -22.50 12.12
N PRO A 143 10.70 -22.37 12.97
CA PRO A 143 10.52 -22.40 14.41
C PRO A 143 9.72 -21.18 14.84
N ARG A 144 8.54 -21.40 15.42
CA ARG A 144 7.74 -20.30 15.98
C ARG A 144 8.56 -19.63 17.07
N SER A 145 8.74 -18.32 16.97
CA SER A 145 9.24 -17.53 18.09
C SER A 145 8.30 -17.72 19.30
N ASN A 146 8.90 -17.94 20.47
CA ASN A 146 8.22 -18.26 21.74
C ASN A 146 7.54 -17.04 22.35
#